data_AF-A0ABD0A7I3-F1
#
_entry.id   AF-A0ABD0A7I3-F1
#
_cell.length_a   1.000
_cell.length_b   1.000
_cell.length_c   1.000
_cell.angle_alpha   90.00
_cell.angle_beta   90.00
_cell.angle_gamma   90.00
#
_symmetry.space_group_name_H-M   'P 1'
#
loop_
_entity.id
_entity.type
_entity.pdbx_description
1 polymer ?
#
loop_
_entity_poly.entity_id
_entity_poly.type
_entity_poly.pdbx_seq_one_letter_code
_entity_poly.pdbx_strand_id
1 'polypeptide(L)'
;MKINQDHLCVFKNNSKTYYGLDNTFLIYLGKIDYNKDFKSTYEKLYTNVPLPIDEKNCVAIPLKEIERNIAYEIILDTNKSFHTSICLIDDDNKLEVRYVEPGKSTCN
;
A
#
# COMPACT_ATOMS: atom_id res chain seq x y z
N MET A 1 1.45 8.46 0.60
CA MET A 1 2.34 7.46 1.25
C MET A 1 3.77 7.99 1.27
N LYS A 2 4.62 7.47 2.14
CA LYS A 2 5.98 7.96 2.33
C LYS A 2 6.90 6.84 2.81
N ILE A 3 8.14 6.81 2.34
CA ILE A 3 9.17 5.93 2.92
C ILE A 3 9.63 6.54 4.25
N ASN A 4 9.64 5.73 5.30
CA ASN A 4 10.22 6.10 6.58
C ASN A 4 11.13 4.96 7.04
N GLN A 5 12.43 5.21 7.07
CA GLN A 5 13.45 4.22 7.46
C GLN A 5 13.32 2.89 6.69
N ASP A 6 12.76 1.87 7.33
CA ASP A 6 12.64 0.48 6.87
C ASP A 6 11.22 0.09 6.44
N HIS A 7 10.27 1.02 6.45
CA HIS A 7 8.88 0.77 6.10
C HIS A 7 8.29 1.84 5.17
N LEU A 8 7.27 1.41 4.41
CA LEU A 8 6.36 2.28 3.67
C LEU A 8 5.19 2.65 4.58
N CYS A 9 5.06 3.94 4.88
CA CYS A 9 3.96 4.52 5.63
C CYS A 9 2.78 4.80 4.68
N VAL A 10 1.75 3.97 4.78
CA VAL A 10 0.54 4.01 3.94
C VAL A 10 -0.59 4.72 4.66
N PHE A 11 -1.10 5.78 4.05
CA PHE A 11 -2.23 6.56 4.53
C PHE A 11 -2.98 7.17 3.36
N LYS A 12 -4.28 7.41 3.54
CA LYS A 12 -5.20 7.78 2.45
C LYS A 12 -5.24 9.28 2.15
N ASN A 13 -4.90 10.14 3.12
CA ASN A 13 -5.05 11.59 3.03
C ASN A 13 -6.48 12.03 2.64
N ASN A 14 -7.49 11.39 3.24
CA ASN A 14 -8.90 11.69 2.99
C ASN A 14 -9.69 11.56 4.30
N SER A 15 -10.25 12.66 4.78
CA SER A 15 -11.04 12.69 6.02
C SER A 15 -12.37 11.94 5.91
N LYS A 16 -12.88 11.68 4.70
CA LYS A 16 -14.06 10.84 4.44
C LYS A 16 -13.65 9.38 4.30
N THR A 17 -13.02 8.84 5.35
CA THR A 17 -12.66 7.43 5.49
C THR A 17 -13.32 6.90 6.74
N TYR A 18 -14.01 5.77 6.63
CA TYR A 18 -14.79 5.19 7.71
C TYR A 18 -14.39 3.73 7.87
N TYR A 19 -14.48 3.19 9.08
CA TYR A 19 -14.17 1.79 9.32
C TYR A 19 -15.08 0.86 8.52
N GLY A 20 -14.57 -0.34 8.23
CA GLY A 20 -15.41 -1.45 7.80
C GLY A 20 -16.28 -1.97 8.96
N LEU A 21 -16.73 -3.21 8.83
CA LEU A 21 -17.47 -3.88 9.89
C LEU A 21 -16.62 -3.99 11.17
N ASP A 22 -17.29 -3.93 12.32
CA ASP A 22 -16.68 -4.15 13.63
C ASP A 22 -15.45 -3.28 13.95
N ASN A 23 -15.43 -2.04 13.44
CA ASN A 23 -14.31 -1.10 13.58
C ASN A 23 -12.97 -1.69 13.10
N THR A 24 -13.03 -2.45 11.99
CA THR A 24 -11.85 -3.04 11.37
C THR A 24 -11.48 -2.35 10.06
N PHE A 25 -10.23 -2.54 9.67
CA PHE A 25 -9.77 -2.36 8.29
C PHE A 25 -8.64 -3.34 7.99
N LEU A 26 -8.48 -3.67 6.72
CA LEU A 26 -7.52 -4.65 6.24
C LEU A 26 -6.60 -3.99 5.21
N ILE A 27 -5.31 -4.31 5.27
CA ILE A 27 -4.37 -3.91 4.24
C ILE A 27 -3.84 -5.14 3.55
N TYR A 28 -3.75 -5.06 2.23
CA TYR A 28 -3.16 -6.08 1.38
C TYR A 28 -2.09 -5.46 0.51
N LEU A 29 -1.10 -6.26 0.16
CA LEU A 29 -0.05 -5.95 -0.77
C LEU A 29 0.15 -7.18 -1.65
N GLY A 30 0.12 -7.00 -2.96
CA GLY A 30 0.41 -8.08 -3.91
C GLY A 30 1.13 -7.56 -5.14
N LYS A 31 1.90 -8.43 -5.80
CA LYS A 31 2.54 -8.09 -7.07
C LYS A 31 1.48 -7.94 -8.17
N ILE A 32 1.65 -6.94 -9.03
CA ILE A 32 0.80 -6.79 -10.20
C ILE A 32 1.29 -7.75 -11.30
N ASP A 33 0.46 -8.72 -11.64
CA ASP A 33 0.64 -9.64 -12.77
C ASP A 33 -0.70 -9.79 -13.49
N TYR A 34 -0.90 -9.06 -14.59
CA TYR A 34 -2.18 -9.07 -15.32
C TYR A 34 -2.51 -10.41 -15.99
N ASN A 35 -1.59 -11.38 -15.98
CA ASN A 35 -1.84 -12.72 -16.50
C ASN A 35 -2.34 -13.68 -15.42
N LYS A 36 -2.42 -13.25 -14.15
CA LYS A 36 -2.82 -14.06 -13.01
C LYS A 36 -3.83 -13.31 -12.15
N ASP A 37 -4.60 -14.07 -11.37
CA ASP A 37 -5.44 -13.48 -10.34
C ASP A 37 -4.57 -12.80 -9.27
N PHE A 38 -5.10 -11.73 -8.67
CA PHE A 38 -4.42 -11.03 -7.59
C PHE A 38 -4.13 -12.01 -6.44
N LYS A 39 -2.88 -12.01 -5.99
CA LYS A 39 -2.44 -12.78 -4.83
C LYS A 39 -1.68 -11.88 -3.87
N SER A 40 -2.24 -11.70 -2.69
CA SER A 40 -1.59 -10.99 -1.60
C SER A 40 -0.33 -11.74 -1.16
N THR A 41 0.78 -11.01 -1.06
CA THR A 41 2.04 -11.46 -0.45
C THR A 41 2.20 -10.95 0.97
N TYR A 42 1.46 -9.92 1.36
CA TYR A 42 1.39 -9.39 2.71
C TYR A 42 -0.02 -8.91 3.01
N GLU A 43 -0.56 -9.35 4.14
CA GLU A 43 -1.91 -8.99 4.59
C GLU A 43 -1.90 -8.76 6.10
N LYS A 44 -2.65 -7.74 6.55
CA LYS A 44 -2.80 -7.48 7.98
C LYS A 44 -4.12 -6.82 8.34
N LEU A 45 -4.86 -7.48 9.23
CA LEU A 45 -6.09 -6.97 9.81
C LEU A 45 -5.79 -6.08 11.02
N TYR A 46 -6.49 -4.95 11.08
CA TYR A 46 -6.45 -4.01 12.18
C TYR A 46 -7.84 -3.87 12.79
N THR A 47 -7.92 -3.91 14.12
CA THR A 47 -9.17 -3.86 14.86
C THR A 47 -9.07 -2.83 15.97
N ASN A 48 -10.06 -1.93 16.08
CA ASN A 48 -10.14 -0.92 17.13
C ASN A 48 -8.91 0.01 17.22
N VAL A 49 -8.25 0.31 16.11
CA VAL A 49 -7.14 1.28 16.02
C VAL A 49 -7.52 2.42 15.07
N PRO A 50 -6.93 3.64 15.22
CA PRO A 50 -7.21 4.75 14.32
C PRO A 50 -7.05 4.39 12.82
N LEU A 51 -7.95 4.91 11.98
CA LEU A 51 -7.82 4.77 10.52
C LEU A 51 -6.56 5.49 10.01
N PRO A 52 -5.90 4.95 8.98
CA PRO A 52 -4.72 5.55 8.36
C PRO A 52 -5.11 6.72 7.44
N ILE A 53 -5.67 7.77 8.02
CA ILE A 53 -6.09 8.99 7.32
C ILE A 53 -4.88 9.89 7.04
N ASP A 54 -3.94 9.96 7.98
CA ASP A 54 -2.76 10.82 7.93
C ASP A 54 -1.48 10.03 8.26
N GLU A 55 -0.33 10.70 8.12
CA GLU A 55 0.99 10.10 8.38
C GLU A 55 1.14 9.61 9.84
N LYS A 56 0.50 10.27 10.81
CA LYS A 56 0.59 9.90 12.24
C LYS A 56 -0.05 8.54 12.50
N ASN A 57 -1.13 8.22 11.80
CA ASN A 57 -1.88 6.97 11.96
C ASN A 57 -1.61 5.98 10.81
N CYS A 58 -0.55 6.17 10.04
CA CYS A 58 -0.31 5.36 8.86
C CYS A 58 -0.02 3.89 9.20
N VAL A 59 -0.31 3.02 8.24
CA VAL A 59 0.08 1.63 8.31
C VAL A 59 1.53 1.50 7.83
N ALA A 60 2.39 0.92 8.66
CA ALA A 60 3.74 0.56 8.28
C ALA A 60 3.73 -0.79 7.56
N ILE A 61 4.04 -0.79 6.26
CA ILE A 61 4.37 -2.00 5.50
C ILE A 61 5.89 -2.11 5.43
N PRO A 62 6.52 -3.19 5.94
CA PRO A 62 7.97 -3.34 5.87
C PRO A 62 8.46 -3.32 4.41
N LEU A 63 9.51 -2.56 4.10
CA LEU A 63 10.04 -2.45 2.73
C LEU A 63 10.55 -3.78 2.19
N LYS A 64 10.95 -4.72 3.07
CA LYS A 64 11.36 -6.08 2.69
C LYS A 64 10.25 -6.90 2.02
N GLU A 65 8.98 -6.53 2.21
CA GLU A 65 7.84 -7.20 1.56
C GLU A 65 7.61 -6.70 0.12
N ILE A 66 8.32 -5.64 -0.29
CA ILE A 66 8.17 -4.98 -1.59
C ILE A 66 9.48 -5.08 -2.36
N GLU A 67 9.49 -5.89 -3.41
CA GLU A 67 10.64 -6.01 -4.29
C GLU A 67 10.83 -4.74 -5.14
N ARG A 68 12.09 -4.37 -5.36
CA ARG A 68 12.46 -3.18 -6.14
C ARG A 68 12.15 -3.38 -7.63
N ASN A 69 11.82 -2.29 -8.31
CA ASN A 69 11.52 -2.23 -9.75
C ASN A 69 10.37 -3.14 -10.21
N ILE A 70 9.55 -3.63 -9.27
CA ILE A 70 8.35 -4.43 -9.53
C ILE A 70 7.14 -3.63 -9.08
N ALA A 71 6.08 -3.65 -9.89
CA ALA A 71 4.84 -2.99 -9.52
C ALA A 71 4.05 -3.85 -8.53
N TYR A 72 3.59 -3.22 -7.47
CA TYR A 72 2.73 -3.79 -6.43
C TYR A 72 1.44 -3.02 -6.35
N GLU A 73 0.35 -3.72 -6.07
CA GLU A 73 -0.92 -3.12 -5.70
C GLU A 73 -1.06 -3.18 -4.17
N ILE A 74 -1.32 -2.02 -3.57
CA ILE A 74 -1.70 -1.90 -2.17
C ILE A 74 -3.20 -1.65 -2.13
N ILE A 75 -3.90 -2.48 -1.37
CA ILE A 75 -5.34 -2.39 -1.17
C ILE A 75 -5.58 -2.08 0.30
N LEU A 76 -6.30 -0.99 0.57
CA LEU A 76 -6.80 -0.63 1.90
C LEU A 76 -8.32 -0.83 1.92
N ASP A 77 -8.74 -1.89 2.59
CA ASP A 77 -10.15 -2.25 2.75
C ASP A 77 -10.69 -1.73 4.07
N THR A 78 -11.61 -0.79 3.95
CA THR A 78 -12.32 -0.15 5.05
C THR A 78 -13.82 -0.33 4.82
N ASN A 79 -14.65 0.71 5.00
CA ASN A 79 -16.02 0.68 4.46
C ASN A 79 -16.07 0.65 2.92
N LYS A 80 -14.95 1.02 2.29
CA LYS A 80 -14.70 0.94 0.85
C LYS A 80 -13.27 0.46 0.62
N SER A 81 -13.06 -0.20 -0.50
CA SER A 81 -11.75 -0.63 -0.98
C SER A 81 -11.06 0.52 -1.71
N PHE A 82 -9.82 0.82 -1.32
CA PHE A 82 -8.97 1.80 -1.97
C PHE A 82 -7.73 1.11 -2.52
N HIS A 83 -7.48 1.31 -3.80
CA HIS A 83 -6.41 0.65 -4.53
C HIS A 83 -5.36 1.67 -4.95
N THR A 84 -4.09 1.32 -4.83
CA THR A 84 -3.00 2.13 -5.36
C THR A 84 -1.87 1.24 -5.82
N SER A 85 -1.41 1.48 -7.04
CA SER A 85 -0.31 0.75 -7.64
C SER A 85 0.98 1.55 -7.48
N ILE A 86 2.02 0.91 -6.93
CA ILE A 86 3.30 1.54 -6.65
C ILE A 86 4.48 0.66 -7.00
N CYS A 87 5.63 1.32 -7.07
CA CYS A 87 6.93 0.71 -7.19
C CYS A 87 7.88 1.31 -6.16
N LEU A 88 8.82 0.49 -5.70
CA LEU A 88 10.04 0.98 -5.07
C LEU A 88 11.16 0.98 -6.09
N ILE A 89 11.80 2.12 -6.28
CA ILE A 89 12.91 2.27 -7.21
C ILE A 89 14.11 2.89 -6.50
N ASP A 90 15.31 2.60 -6.98
CA ASP A 90 16.52 3.33 -6.57
C ASP A 90 16.74 4.48 -7.56
N ASP A 91 16.67 5.71 -7.07
CA ASP A 91 16.96 6.93 -7.83
C ASP A 91 18.14 7.65 -7.15
N ASP A 92 19.28 7.76 -7.84
CA ASP A 92 20.51 8.37 -7.32
C ASP A 92 20.89 7.92 -5.88
N ASN A 93 20.91 6.60 -5.65
CA ASN A 93 21.16 5.94 -4.34
C ASN A 93 20.13 6.24 -3.24
N LYS A 94 18.97 6.81 -3.58
CA LYS A 94 17.83 6.98 -2.67
C LYS A 94 16.69 6.08 -3.10
N LEU A 95 16.09 5.40 -2.13
CA LEU A 95 14.89 4.63 -2.38
C LEU A 95 13.70 5.58 -2.49
N GLU A 96 12.97 5.49 -3.59
CA GLU A 96 11.78 6.30 -3.85
C GLU A 96 10.56 5.43 -4.13
N VAL A 97 9.38 5.97 -3.82
CA VAL A 97 8.10 5.38 -4.21
C VAL A 97 7.60 6.08 -5.45
N ARG A 98 7.37 5.32 -6.53
CA ARG A 98 6.69 5.82 -7.72
C ARG A 98 5.29 5.23 -7.82
N TYR A 99 4.33 6.06 -8.20
CA TYR A 99 2.98 5.61 -8.52
C TYR A 99 2.96 5.04 -9.94
N VAL A 100 2.29 3.90 -10.11
CA VAL A 100 2.23 3.17 -11.38
C VAL A 100 0.94 3.55 -12.09
N GLU A 101 1.05 3.87 -13.38
CA GLU A 101 -0.12 4.17 -14.21
C GLU A 101 -1.02 2.93 -14.37
N PRO A 102 -2.35 3.11 -14.49
CA PRO A 102 -3.26 2.01 -14.74
C PRO A 102 -2.83 1.17 -15.96
N GLY A 103 -2.80 -0.16 -15.80
CA GLY A 103 -2.43 -1.09 -16.88
C GLY A 103 -0.92 -1.34 -17.03
N LYS A 104 -0.07 -0.70 -16.22
CA LYS A 104 1.38 -0.99 -16.16
C LYS A 104 1.71 -1.99 -15.06
N SER A 105 2.64 -2.90 -15.31
CA SER A 105 3.13 -3.92 -14.35
C SER A 105 4.60 -3.72 -13.96
N THR A 106 5.23 -2.67 -14.50
CA THR A 106 6.61 -2.27 -14.20
C THR A 106 6.66 -0.75 -14.03
N CYS A 107 7.78 -0.27 -13.50
CA CYS A 107 7.99 1.11 -13.08
C CYS A 107 8.55 2.01 -14.19
N ASN A 108 8.54 1.53 -15.45
CA ASN A 108 9.11 2.17 -16.63
C ASN A 108 8.08 2.96 -17.44
#